data_AF-A0AAP2DK33-F1
#
_entry.id   AF-A0AAP2DK33-F1
#
_cell.length_a   1.000
_cell.length_b   1.000
_cell.length_c   1.000
_cell.angle_alpha   90.00
_cell.angle_beta   90.00
_cell.angle_gamma   90.00
#
_symmetry.space_group_name_H-M   'P 1'
#
loop_
_entity.id
_entity.type
_entity.pdbx_description
1 polymer ?
#
loop_
_entity_poly.entity_id
_entity_poly.type
_entity_poly.pdbx_seq_one_letter_code
_entity_poly.pdbx_strand_id
1 'polypeptide(L)'
;MELQHWIYLIIGIIYLVSRALKKSQGQQPSDVPDYKPDRQVNYDSTPPPKPVNQPKALTFEELLREITEAKQPKPPVFEPAQLKPTPAYVDYDDQVGEEEQDLEDVNYNYRKKDRLYADYEEAKRQAFLRPSLEETMNIKDTKVEFGKFKVFEQVQQRNLLEEYTKDFQDPEGFKKAVVMSEILNRKFSY
;
A
#
# COMPACT_ATOMS: atom_id res chain seq x y z
N MET A 1 -2.06 13.45 -65.50
CA MET A 1 -3.34 14.14 -65.24
C MET A 1 -3.88 13.86 -63.85
N GLU A 2 -3.94 12.61 -63.38
CA GLU A 2 -4.56 12.26 -62.09
C GLU A 2 -3.93 12.92 -60.85
N LEU A 3 -2.59 12.99 -60.78
CA LEU A 3 -1.87 13.56 -59.63
C LEU A 3 -2.11 15.08 -59.47
N GLN A 4 -2.26 15.82 -60.58
CA GLN A 4 -2.62 17.25 -60.54
C GLN A 4 -4.02 17.46 -59.98
N HIS A 5 -5.00 16.60 -60.31
CA HIS A 5 -6.36 16.71 -59.78
C HIS A 5 -6.37 16.50 -58.26
N TRP A 6 -5.62 15.52 -57.76
CA TRP A 6 -5.49 15.28 -56.31
C TRP A 6 -4.81 16.44 -55.58
N ILE A 7 -3.79 17.07 -56.18
CA ILE A 7 -3.16 18.26 -55.59
C ILE A 7 -4.17 19.42 -55.48
N TYR A 8 -4.95 19.69 -56.54
CA TYR A 8 -5.96 20.74 -56.49
C TYR A 8 -7.12 20.43 -55.53
N LEU A 9 -7.50 19.15 -55.38
CA LEU A 9 -8.48 18.70 -54.40
C LEU A 9 -8.00 18.99 -52.96
N ILE A 10 -6.75 18.62 -52.65
CA ILE A 10 -6.15 18.85 -51.33
C ILE A 10 -6.06 20.34 -51.01
N ILE A 11 -5.63 21.16 -51.98
CA ILE A 11 -5.57 22.63 -51.82
C ILE A 11 -6.97 23.22 -51.58
N GLY A 12 -8.00 22.72 -52.29
CA GLY A 12 -9.38 23.14 -52.08
C GLY A 12 -9.90 22.83 -50.67
N ILE A 13 -9.59 21.64 -50.16
CA ILE A 13 -9.97 21.22 -48.79
C ILE A 13 -9.25 22.10 -47.75
N ILE A 14 -7.93 22.31 -47.89
CA ILE A 14 -7.14 23.16 -46.97
C ILE A 14 -7.65 24.60 -46.98
N TYR A 15 -8.03 25.12 -48.15
CA TYR A 15 -8.58 26.46 -48.28
C TYR A 15 -9.94 26.61 -47.58
N LEU A 16 -10.80 25.59 -47.68
CA LEU A 16 -12.11 25.60 -47.05
C LEU A 16 -12.00 25.52 -45.51
N VAL A 17 -11.11 24.66 -45.00
CA VAL A 17 -10.84 24.51 -43.56
C VAL A 17 -10.23 25.80 -42.98
N SER A 18 -9.23 26.38 -43.63
CA SER A 18 -8.58 27.62 -43.16
C SER A 18 -9.53 28.83 -43.17
N ARG A 19 -10.46 28.90 -44.13
CA ARG A 19 -11.50 29.94 -44.17
C ARG A 19 -12.55 29.78 -43.05
N ALA A 20 -12.90 28.55 -42.69
CA ALA A 20 -13.85 28.28 -41.60
C ALA A 20 -13.25 28.60 -40.21
N LEU A 21 -11.99 28.21 -39.98
CA LEU A 21 -11.29 28.46 -38.71
C LEU A 21 -11.05 29.94 -38.43
N LYS A 22 -10.71 30.74 -39.45
CA LYS A 22 -10.50 32.20 -39.28
C LYS A 22 -11.75 32.96 -38.83
N LYS A 23 -12.95 32.45 -39.10
CA LYS A 23 -14.20 33.09 -38.66
C LYS A 23 -14.48 32.91 -37.16
N SER A 24 -13.88 31.92 -36.51
CA SER A 24 -14.16 31.58 -35.10
C SER A 24 -13.26 32.30 -34.10
N GLN A 25 -12.16 32.94 -34.53
CA GLN A 25 -11.21 33.62 -33.63
C GLN A 25 -11.48 35.13 -33.46
N GLY A 26 -12.59 35.65 -34.00
CA GLY A 26 -12.82 37.10 -34.12
C GLY A 26 -13.73 37.75 -33.07
N GLN A 27 -14.13 37.08 -32.00
CA GLN A 27 -15.05 37.65 -31.00
C GLN A 27 -14.53 37.42 -29.57
N GLN A 28 -13.69 38.34 -29.10
CA GLN A 28 -13.48 38.59 -27.68
C GLN A 28 -14.49 39.65 -27.22
N PRO A 29 -15.37 39.37 -26.24
CA PRO A 29 -15.90 40.39 -25.37
C PRO A 29 -14.96 40.54 -24.17
N SER A 30 -14.31 41.70 -24.11
CA SER A 30 -13.73 42.27 -22.90
C SER A 30 -14.85 42.59 -21.91
N ASP A 31 -14.83 41.99 -20.73
CA ASP A 31 -15.35 42.56 -19.48
C ASP A 31 -14.91 41.68 -18.31
N VAL A 32 -13.92 42.17 -17.55
CA VAL A 32 -13.49 41.56 -16.28
C VAL A 32 -14.09 42.39 -15.15
N PRO A 33 -15.11 41.91 -14.43
CA PRO A 33 -15.41 42.44 -13.12
C PRO A 33 -14.48 41.80 -12.09
N ASP A 34 -13.70 42.67 -11.44
CA ASP A 34 -12.89 42.41 -10.26
C ASP A 34 -13.73 41.66 -9.19
N TYR A 35 -13.37 40.41 -8.87
CA TYR A 35 -14.07 39.59 -7.89
C TYR A 35 -13.13 39.24 -6.72
N LYS A 36 -13.32 39.95 -5.61
CA LYS A 36 -12.79 39.59 -4.29
C LYS A 36 -13.54 38.35 -3.78
N PRO A 37 -12.86 37.29 -3.30
CA PRO A 37 -13.54 36.13 -2.79
C PRO A 37 -13.93 36.34 -1.32
N ASP A 38 -15.06 37.01 -1.07
CA ASP A 38 -15.78 36.91 0.20
C ASP A 38 -17.00 36.00 0.01
N ARG A 39 -16.77 34.69 0.08
CA ARG A 39 -17.88 33.75 0.28
C ARG A 39 -17.40 32.51 1.02
N GLN A 40 -17.65 32.50 2.33
CA GLN A 40 -17.68 31.28 3.13
C GLN A 40 -18.71 30.33 2.52
N VAL A 41 -18.26 29.13 2.17
CA VAL A 41 -19.11 28.08 1.62
C VAL A 41 -19.95 27.52 2.76
N ASN A 42 -21.20 27.97 2.86
CA ASN A 42 -22.23 27.24 3.60
C ASN A 42 -22.58 25.99 2.78
N TYR A 43 -22.19 24.83 3.28
CA TYR A 43 -22.65 23.55 2.74
C TYR A 43 -24.06 23.30 3.24
N ASP A 44 -25.03 23.36 2.33
CA ASP A 44 -26.38 22.89 2.56
C ASP A 44 -26.37 21.39 2.84
N SER A 45 -26.69 21.07 4.10
CA SER A 45 -27.31 19.87 4.65
C SER A 45 -27.56 18.70 3.68
N THR A 46 -26.60 17.79 3.59
CA THR A 46 -26.89 16.37 3.39
C THR A 46 -26.55 15.64 4.70
N PRO A 47 -27.46 14.81 5.26
CA PRO A 47 -27.15 14.09 6.48
C PRO A 47 -26.01 13.09 6.19
N PRO A 48 -24.93 13.08 6.98
CA PRO A 48 -23.78 12.26 6.68
C PRO A 48 -24.13 10.77 6.83
N PRO A 49 -23.67 9.88 5.92
CA PRO A 49 -23.69 8.46 6.17
C PRO A 49 -22.82 8.17 7.41
N LYS A 50 -23.38 7.46 8.39
CA LYS A 50 -22.68 7.06 9.62
C LYS A 50 -21.38 6.32 9.26
N PRO A 51 -20.19 6.82 9.66
CA PRO A 51 -18.96 6.06 9.51
C PRO A 51 -18.94 4.94 10.56
N VAL A 52 -19.13 3.70 10.12
CA VAL A 52 -18.78 2.53 10.91
C VAL A 52 -17.25 2.41 10.86
N ASN A 53 -16.60 2.65 12.00
CA ASN A 53 -15.18 2.42 12.29
C ASN A 53 -14.16 3.30 11.54
N GLN A 54 -14.11 4.59 11.87
CA GLN A 54 -12.87 5.34 11.77
C GLN A 54 -12.17 5.30 13.13
N PRO A 55 -10.87 4.96 13.23
CA PRO A 55 -10.14 5.12 14.48
C PRO A 55 -10.16 6.60 14.85
N LYS A 56 -10.58 6.88 16.09
CA LYS A 56 -10.67 8.23 16.63
C LYS A 56 -9.33 8.94 16.40
N ALA A 57 -9.34 10.08 15.72
CA ALA A 57 -8.12 10.85 15.50
C ALA A 57 -7.63 11.37 16.86
N LEU A 58 -6.59 10.75 17.40
CA LEU A 58 -5.96 11.15 18.66
C LEU A 58 -5.18 12.44 18.44
N THR A 59 -5.26 13.35 19.40
CA THR A 59 -4.47 14.59 19.35
C THR A 59 -3.04 14.31 19.80
N PHE A 60 -2.10 15.18 19.40
CA PHE A 60 -0.68 15.04 19.73
C PHE A 60 -0.44 14.97 21.25
N GLU A 61 -1.23 15.69 22.05
CA GLU A 61 -1.17 15.62 23.51
C GLU A 61 -1.61 14.25 24.03
N GLU A 62 -2.63 13.64 23.42
CA GLU A 62 -3.13 12.30 23.77
C GLU A 62 -2.10 11.22 23.44
N LEU A 63 -1.40 11.34 22.29
CA LEU A 63 -0.30 10.46 21.90
C LEU A 63 0.93 10.60 22.80
N LEU A 64 1.29 11.84 23.17
CA LEU A 64 2.38 12.08 24.12
C LEU A 64 2.05 11.52 25.51
N ARG A 65 0.80 11.67 25.94
CA ARG A 65 0.33 11.09 27.20
C ARG A 65 0.41 9.57 27.19
N GLU A 66 -0.01 8.92 26.11
CA GLU A 66 0.06 7.46 25.98
C GLU A 66 1.51 6.94 26.04
N ILE A 67 2.45 7.59 25.35
CA ILE A 67 3.87 7.21 25.37
C ILE A 67 4.52 7.45 26.74
N THR A 68 4.11 8.49 27.46
CA THR A 68 4.67 8.85 28.78
C THR A 68 4.07 8.03 29.92
N GLU A 69 2.77 7.70 29.86
CA GLU A 69 2.12 6.77 30.80
C GLU A 69 2.64 5.34 30.63
N ALA A 70 2.91 4.89 29.39
CA ALA A 70 3.46 3.55 29.13
C ALA A 70 4.91 3.36 29.63
N LYS A 71 5.63 4.44 29.93
CA LYS A 71 7.06 4.40 30.32
C LYS A 71 7.29 4.49 31.83
N GLN A 72 6.25 4.48 32.67
CA GLN A 72 6.45 4.36 34.12
C GLN A 72 6.62 2.88 34.50
N PRO A 73 7.83 2.40 34.81
CA PRO A 73 7.96 1.06 35.36
C PRO A 73 7.27 1.03 36.72
N LYS A 74 6.26 0.17 36.87
CA LYS A 74 5.75 -0.19 38.20
C LYS A 74 6.94 -0.66 39.03
N PRO A 75 7.19 -0.09 40.23
CA PRO A 75 8.21 -0.63 41.11
C PRO A 75 7.84 -2.09 41.42
N PRO A 76 8.81 -3.04 41.39
CA PRO A 76 8.52 -4.42 41.75
C PRO A 76 8.02 -4.44 43.19
N VAL A 77 6.76 -4.83 43.37
CA VAL A 77 6.24 -5.19 44.68
C VAL A 77 6.91 -6.50 45.04
N PHE A 78 7.94 -6.43 45.88
CA PHE A 78 8.47 -7.62 46.54
C PHE A 78 7.46 -8.04 47.59
N GLU A 79 6.71 -9.11 47.31
CA GLU A 79 5.97 -9.83 48.35
C GLU A 79 6.98 -10.28 49.42
N PRO A 80 6.68 -10.13 50.72
CA PRO A 80 7.57 -10.62 51.76
C PRO A 80 7.76 -12.12 51.56
N ALA A 81 9.01 -12.54 51.44
CA ALA A 81 9.39 -13.93 51.22
C ALA A 81 8.69 -14.81 52.25
N GLN A 82 7.74 -15.63 51.78
CA GLN A 82 7.19 -16.69 52.60
C GLN A 82 8.35 -17.61 52.95
N LEU A 83 8.64 -17.74 54.26
CA LEU A 83 9.62 -18.66 54.81
C LEU A 83 9.27 -20.07 54.28
N LYS A 84 10.07 -20.56 53.32
CA LYS A 84 9.96 -21.93 52.83
C LYS A 84 10.17 -22.85 54.04
N PRO A 85 9.28 -23.82 54.32
CA PRO A 85 9.53 -24.79 55.37
C PRO A 85 10.84 -25.52 55.05
N THR A 86 11.74 -25.59 56.03
CA THR A 86 12.97 -26.36 55.90
C THR A 86 12.61 -27.81 55.60
N PRO A 87 13.19 -28.43 54.56
CA PRO A 87 12.87 -29.82 54.26
C PRO A 87 13.30 -30.69 55.45
N ALA A 88 12.37 -31.49 55.96
CA ALA A 88 12.71 -32.56 56.90
C ALA A 88 13.64 -33.53 56.16
N TYR A 89 14.82 -33.76 56.72
CA TYR A 89 15.77 -34.71 56.17
C TYR A 89 15.18 -36.11 56.34
N VAL A 90 14.77 -36.72 55.24
CA VAL A 90 14.33 -38.11 55.20
C VAL A 90 15.58 -38.92 54.89
N ASP A 91 15.98 -39.76 55.83
CA ASP A 91 17.08 -40.71 55.65
C ASP A 91 16.54 -41.92 54.88
N TYR A 92 17.10 -42.15 53.68
CA TYR A 92 16.66 -43.20 52.76
C TYR A 92 17.55 -44.44 52.83
N ASP A 93 18.62 -44.42 53.63
CA ASP A 93 19.60 -45.52 53.67
C ASP A 93 18.99 -46.83 54.22
N ASP A 94 17.95 -46.75 55.05
CA ASP A 94 17.36 -47.93 55.71
C ASP A 94 16.31 -48.67 54.86
N GLN A 95 16.01 -48.19 53.64
CA GLN A 95 14.88 -48.71 52.84
C GLN A 95 15.19 -48.99 51.36
N VAL A 96 16.47 -49.16 51.02
CA VAL A 96 16.90 -49.63 49.70
C VAL A 96 17.07 -51.14 49.74
N GLY A 97 16.11 -51.88 49.17
CA GLY A 97 16.27 -53.30 48.91
C GLY A 97 17.38 -53.55 47.88
N GLU A 98 18.04 -54.71 47.94
CA GLU A 98 19.11 -55.12 47.03
C GLU A 98 18.82 -54.73 45.57
N GLU A 99 19.75 -54.00 44.96
CA GLU A 99 19.65 -53.47 43.60
C GLU A 99 19.66 -54.63 42.57
N GLU A 100 18.48 -55.19 42.27
CA GLU A 100 18.32 -56.13 41.15
C GLU A 100 18.19 -55.37 39.81
N GLN A 101 19.33 -55.20 39.13
CA GLN A 101 19.55 -55.35 37.67
C GLN A 101 20.59 -54.35 37.16
N ASP A 102 21.65 -54.89 36.54
CA ASP A 102 22.58 -54.12 35.73
C ASP A 102 21.80 -53.45 34.57
N LEU A 103 21.74 -52.12 34.58
CA LEU A 103 21.07 -51.29 33.55
C LEU A 103 21.85 -51.24 32.21
N GLU A 104 22.84 -52.09 32.01
CA GLU A 104 23.96 -51.78 31.10
C GLU A 104 23.71 -52.02 29.61
N ASP A 105 22.52 -52.48 29.20
CA ASP A 105 22.23 -52.64 27.76
C ASP A 105 20.83 -52.16 27.36
N VAL A 106 20.53 -50.89 27.66
CA VAL A 106 19.47 -50.19 26.95
C VAL A 106 20.11 -49.40 25.80
N ASN A 107 20.10 -49.97 24.60
CA ASN A 107 20.44 -49.25 23.36
C ASN A 107 19.41 -48.11 23.15
N TYR A 108 19.65 -46.97 23.81
CA TYR A 108 18.88 -45.75 23.65
C TYR A 108 19.22 -45.13 22.29
N ASN A 109 18.57 -45.63 21.25
CA ASN A 109 18.62 -44.97 19.96
C ASN A 109 17.72 -43.71 20.02
N TYR A 110 18.26 -42.63 20.61
CA TYR A 110 17.58 -41.35 20.81
C TYR A 110 16.94 -40.81 19.51
N ARG A 111 17.53 -41.13 18.35
CA ARG A 111 17.00 -40.79 17.03
C ARG A 111 15.65 -41.41 16.70
N LYS A 112 15.31 -42.57 17.27
CA LYS A 112 14.10 -43.34 16.92
C LYS A 112 12.97 -43.19 17.93
N LYS A 113 13.26 -42.77 19.17
CA LYS A 113 12.29 -42.76 20.28
C LYS A 113 11.65 -41.40 20.53
N ASP A 114 12.32 -40.30 20.18
CA ASP A 114 11.81 -38.95 20.42
C ASP A 114 11.14 -38.35 19.18
N ARG A 115 9.84 -38.06 19.29
CA ARG A 115 9.10 -37.23 18.32
C ARG A 115 9.80 -35.88 18.08
N LEU A 116 10.43 -35.34 19.13
CA LEU A 116 11.22 -34.12 19.06
C LEU A 116 12.35 -34.18 18.02
N TYR A 117 12.97 -35.36 17.83
CA TYR A 117 14.05 -35.52 16.86
C TYR A 117 13.51 -35.55 15.42
N ALA A 118 12.34 -36.15 15.22
CA ALA A 118 11.65 -36.13 13.93
C ALA A 118 11.25 -34.70 13.55
N ASP A 119 10.66 -33.96 14.50
CA ASP A 119 10.27 -32.55 14.30
C ASP A 119 11.48 -31.66 14.00
N TYR A 120 12.60 -31.87 14.71
CA TYR A 120 13.86 -31.15 14.45
C TYR A 120 14.41 -31.45 13.05
N GLU A 121 14.43 -32.72 12.63
CA GLU A 121 14.89 -33.08 11.28
C GLU A 121 13.96 -32.53 10.20
N GLU A 122 12.65 -32.55 10.42
CA GLU A 122 11.68 -31.99 9.49
C GLU A 122 11.85 -30.48 9.36
N ALA A 123 11.92 -29.76 10.48
CA ALA A 123 12.14 -28.32 10.49
C ALA A 123 13.46 -27.94 9.80
N LYS A 124 14.52 -28.72 10.04
CA LYS A 124 15.81 -28.55 9.35
C LYS A 124 15.65 -28.69 7.84
N ARG A 125 15.00 -29.75 7.35
CA ARG A 125 14.76 -29.97 5.91
C ARG A 125 13.93 -28.83 5.31
N GLN A 126 12.87 -28.41 5.99
CA GLN A 126 12.03 -27.30 5.54
C GLN A 126 12.81 -25.97 5.47
N ALA A 127 13.71 -25.71 6.43
CA ALA A 127 14.54 -24.51 6.40
C ALA A 127 15.52 -24.49 5.21
N PHE A 128 16.07 -25.64 4.84
CA PHE A 128 16.94 -25.77 3.64
C PHE A 128 16.18 -25.68 2.32
N LEU A 129 14.90 -26.05 2.29
CA LEU A 129 14.04 -25.96 1.10
C LEU A 129 13.40 -24.58 0.92
N ARG A 130 13.55 -23.67 1.89
CA ARG A 130 13.07 -22.29 1.71
C ARG A 130 13.94 -21.61 0.67
N PRO A 131 13.35 -21.08 -0.41
CA PRO A 131 14.12 -20.27 -1.36
C PRO A 131 14.76 -19.12 -0.60
N SER A 132 16.03 -18.84 -0.89
CA SER A 132 16.72 -17.74 -0.22
C SER A 132 15.98 -16.43 -0.50
N LEU A 133 16.07 -15.46 0.41
CA LEU A 133 15.46 -14.15 0.19
C LEU A 133 15.93 -13.55 -1.15
N GLU A 134 17.19 -13.79 -1.49
CA GLU A 134 17.83 -13.41 -2.75
C GLU A 134 17.23 -14.11 -3.97
N GLU A 135 16.78 -15.37 -3.84
CA GLU A 135 16.13 -16.14 -4.90
C GLU A 135 14.67 -15.75 -5.10
N THR A 136 13.94 -15.43 -4.03
CA THR A 136 12.55 -14.93 -4.12
C THR A 136 12.45 -13.47 -4.56
N MET A 137 13.54 -12.71 -4.43
CA MET A 137 13.60 -11.32 -4.85
C MET A 137 13.93 -11.27 -6.35
N ASN A 138 12.96 -10.90 -7.18
CA ASN A 138 13.20 -10.63 -8.60
C ASN A 138 14.16 -9.43 -8.74
N ILE A 139 15.46 -9.70 -8.86
CA ILE A 139 16.52 -8.68 -9.01
C ILE A 139 16.23 -7.77 -10.23
N LYS A 140 15.50 -8.27 -11.23
CA LYS A 140 15.05 -7.53 -12.43
C LYS A 140 14.09 -6.37 -12.12
N ASP A 141 13.33 -6.47 -11.02
CA ASP A 141 12.32 -5.48 -10.63
C ASP A 141 12.85 -4.44 -9.63
N THR A 142 14.05 -4.66 -9.11
CA THR A 142 14.64 -3.76 -8.11
C THR A 142 15.65 -2.84 -8.79
N LYS A 143 15.24 -1.60 -9.09
CA LYS A 143 16.22 -0.52 -9.28
C LYS A 143 16.68 -0.08 -7.90
N VAL A 144 17.99 -0.12 -7.66
CA VAL A 144 18.62 0.33 -6.40
C VAL A 144 18.73 1.86 -6.42
N GLU A 145 17.60 2.54 -6.59
CA GLU A 145 17.48 3.98 -6.37
C GLU A 145 16.69 4.18 -5.08
N PHE A 146 17.23 4.99 -4.16
CA PHE A 146 16.62 5.23 -2.86
C PHE A 146 15.20 5.79 -3.02
N GLY A 147 14.19 5.04 -2.58
CA GLY A 147 12.80 5.50 -2.46
C GLY A 147 11.89 5.35 -3.68
N LYS A 148 12.28 4.61 -4.74
CA LYS A 148 11.40 4.38 -5.92
C LYS A 148 11.24 2.90 -6.23
N PHE A 149 10.08 2.34 -5.90
CA PHE A 149 9.69 0.99 -6.28
C PHE A 149 8.97 1.00 -7.63
N LYS A 150 9.39 0.15 -8.58
CA LYS A 150 8.78 0.02 -9.93
C LYS A 150 7.28 -0.26 -9.92
N VAL A 151 6.77 -0.88 -8.85
CA VAL A 151 5.34 -1.18 -8.67
C VAL A 151 4.45 0.06 -8.80
N PHE A 152 4.98 1.25 -8.53
CA PHE A 152 4.25 2.51 -8.63
C PHE A 152 4.41 3.25 -9.97
N GLU A 153 5.38 2.87 -10.82
CA GLU A 153 5.60 3.53 -12.13
C GLU A 153 4.62 3.03 -13.21
N GLN A 154 4.06 1.83 -13.05
CA GLN A 154 3.26 1.17 -14.08
C GLN A 154 1.89 1.82 -14.34
N VAL A 155 1.47 2.79 -13.52
CA VAL A 155 0.12 3.40 -13.58
C VAL A 155 0.03 4.63 -14.49
N GLN A 156 1.14 5.20 -14.97
CA GLN A 156 1.12 6.58 -15.51
C GLN A 156 1.08 6.78 -17.04
N GLN A 157 1.01 5.73 -17.87
CA GLN A 157 0.88 5.94 -19.33
C GLN A 157 -0.51 5.57 -19.83
N ARG A 158 -1.52 6.33 -19.40
CA ARG A 158 -2.83 6.31 -20.07
C ARG A 158 -2.72 7.13 -21.35
N ASN A 159 -3.05 6.52 -22.49
CA ASN A 159 -3.16 7.23 -23.77
C ASN A 159 -4.39 8.13 -23.74
N LEU A 160 -4.23 9.37 -23.25
CA LEU A 160 -5.32 10.34 -23.11
C LEU A 160 -6.08 10.57 -24.43
N LEU A 161 -5.39 10.50 -25.57
CA LEU A 161 -5.97 10.68 -26.90
C LEU A 161 -6.91 9.52 -27.27
N GLU A 162 -6.55 8.29 -26.89
CA GLU A 162 -7.38 7.11 -27.11
C GLU A 162 -8.61 7.11 -26.20
N GLU A 163 -8.46 7.56 -24.96
CA GLU A 163 -9.59 7.76 -24.04
C GLU A 163 -10.56 8.83 -24.58
N TYR A 164 -10.01 9.93 -25.10
CA TYR A 164 -10.79 11.03 -25.65
C TYR A 164 -11.58 10.65 -26.91
N THR A 165 -10.99 9.83 -27.79
CA THR A 165 -11.68 9.34 -29.00
C THR A 165 -12.79 8.33 -28.69
N LYS A 166 -12.62 7.52 -27.64
CA LYS A 166 -13.66 6.62 -27.14
C LYS A 166 -14.81 7.40 -26.49
N ASP A 167 -14.50 8.44 -25.73
CA ASP A 167 -15.50 9.30 -25.09
C ASP A 167 -16.42 10.02 -26.11
N PHE A 168 -16.02 10.19 -27.39
CA PHE A 168 -16.88 10.78 -28.42
C PHE A 168 -18.00 9.87 -28.94
N GLN A 169 -17.96 8.57 -28.64
CA GLN A 169 -18.99 7.62 -29.08
C GLN A 169 -20.26 7.70 -28.22
N ASP A 170 -20.14 8.18 -26.97
CA ASP A 170 -21.22 8.27 -26.02
C ASP A 170 -21.71 9.71 -25.81
N PRO A 171 -23.03 9.95 -25.65
CA PRO A 171 -23.56 11.29 -25.42
C PRO A 171 -23.11 11.91 -24.09
N GLU A 172 -22.81 11.10 -23.08
CA GLU A 172 -22.22 11.55 -21.82
C GLU A 172 -20.71 11.80 -21.94
N GLY A 173 -20.01 10.96 -22.71
CA GLY A 173 -18.59 11.12 -23.00
C GLY A 173 -18.29 12.38 -23.81
N PHE A 174 -19.20 12.81 -24.69
CA PHE A 174 -19.07 14.08 -25.41
C PHE A 174 -18.98 15.28 -24.46
N LYS A 175 -19.84 15.33 -23.42
CA LYS A 175 -19.78 16.40 -22.40
C LYS A 175 -18.47 16.37 -21.63
N LYS A 176 -18.02 15.18 -21.23
CA LYS A 176 -16.73 14.97 -20.57
C LYS A 176 -15.58 15.44 -21.44
N ALA A 177 -15.59 15.09 -22.73
CA ALA A 177 -14.58 15.51 -23.70
C ALA A 177 -14.54 17.03 -23.86
N VAL A 178 -15.70 17.69 -24.01
CA VAL A 178 -15.78 19.16 -24.10
C VAL A 178 -15.22 19.85 -22.86
N VAL A 179 -15.57 19.36 -21.66
CA VAL A 179 -15.04 19.91 -20.40
C VAL A 179 -13.52 19.68 -20.30
N MET A 180 -13.04 18.50 -20.66
CA MET A 180 -11.61 18.19 -20.69
C MET A 180 -10.85 19.08 -21.69
N SER A 181 -11.39 19.34 -22.89
CA SER A 181 -10.75 20.26 -23.85
C SER A 181 -10.67 21.69 -23.31
N GLU A 182 -11.71 22.15 -22.60
CA GLU A 182 -11.70 23.48 -21.99
C GLU A 182 -10.63 23.58 -20.90
N ILE A 183 -10.52 22.57 -20.03
CA ILE A 183 -9.50 22.51 -18.97
C ILE A 183 -8.08 22.48 -19.56
N LEU A 184 -7.86 21.68 -20.61
CA LEU A 184 -6.56 21.59 -21.26
C LEU A 184 -6.20 22.91 -21.95
N ASN A 185 -7.13 23.53 -22.67
CA ASN A 185 -6.90 24.80 -23.34
C ASN A 185 -6.56 25.90 -22.32
N ARG A 186 -7.27 25.96 -21.19
CA ARG A 186 -6.98 26.91 -20.11
C ARG A 186 -5.61 26.70 -19.45
N LYS A 187 -5.15 25.45 -19.35
CA LYS A 187 -3.88 25.10 -18.69
C LYS A 187 -2.66 25.29 -19.60
N PHE A 188 -2.80 25.00 -20.89
CA PHE A 188 -1.70 25.02 -21.86
C PHE A 188 -1.69 26.24 -22.78
N SER A 189 -2.69 27.12 -22.69
CA SER A 189 -2.68 28.43 -23.34
C SER A 189 -1.88 29.44 -22.48
N TYR A 190 -0.55 29.31 -22.52
CA TYR A 190 0.41 30.32 -22.07
C TYR A 190 1.30 30.73 -23.24
#